data_AF-A0A2R7YTB5-F1
#
_entry.id   AF-A0A2R7YTB5-F1
#
_cell.length_a   1.000
_cell.length_b   1.000
_cell.length_c   1.000
_cell.angle_alpha   90.00
_cell.angle_beta   90.00
_cell.angle_gamma   90.00
#
_symmetry.space_group_name_H-M   'P 1'
#
loop_
_entity.id
_entity.type
_entity.pdbx_description
1 polymer ?
#
loop_
_entity_poly.entity_id
_entity_poly.type
_entity_poly.pdbx_seq_one_letter_code
_entity_poly.pdbx_strand_id
1 'polypeptide(L)'
;MAERTLRGARLGGQSFEDERGIEFAARQQVGYRCEHGHEFEITMSVEADIPAIWECPRCGAKALSIAGIKPEEKAEKPARTHWDMLLERRSTQELEDILKERLELLRGGEIGPAHLHRANAKKRKVS
;
A
#
# COMPACT_ATOMS: atom_id res chain seq x y z
N MET A 1 16.14 22.27 48.03
CA MET A 1 16.59 22.55 46.64
C MET A 1 17.34 21.31 46.17
N ALA A 2 16.76 20.52 45.26
CA ALA A 2 17.44 19.36 44.70
C ALA A 2 18.07 19.78 43.37
N GLU A 3 19.34 20.17 43.42
CA GLU A 3 20.16 20.39 42.24
C GLU A 3 20.49 19.01 41.63
N ARG A 4 19.62 18.52 40.73
CA ARG A 4 19.87 17.30 39.98
C ARG A 4 20.28 17.68 38.56
N THR A 5 21.56 17.48 38.25
CA THR A 5 22.14 17.74 36.94
C THR A 5 21.56 16.79 35.90
N LEU A 6 21.00 17.35 34.82
CA LEU A 6 20.51 16.59 33.67
C LEU A 6 21.70 16.08 32.87
N ARG A 7 21.82 14.76 32.73
CA ARG A 7 22.84 14.12 31.89
C ARG A 7 22.16 13.59 30.64
N GLY A 8 22.50 14.15 29.47
CA GLY A 8 22.01 13.66 28.19
C GLY A 8 22.77 12.41 27.75
N ALA A 9 22.07 11.42 27.20
CA ALA A 9 22.66 10.27 26.53
C ALA A 9 22.02 10.13 25.14
N ARG A 10 22.84 9.85 24.12
CA ARG A 10 22.37 9.55 22.76
C ARG A 10 21.93 8.09 22.65
N LEU A 11 20.99 7.79 21.77
CA LEU A 11 20.65 6.41 21.39
C LEU A 11 21.80 5.84 20.55
N GLY A 12 22.58 4.93 21.13
CA GLY A 12 23.69 4.23 20.48
C GLY A 12 24.73 3.72 21.49
N GLY A 13 25.40 2.62 21.14
CA GLY A 13 26.52 2.08 21.92
C GLY A 13 27.84 2.74 21.53
N GLN A 14 28.79 2.85 22.46
CA GLN A 14 30.19 3.13 22.16
C GLN A 14 30.97 1.82 22.33
N SER A 15 31.64 1.35 21.27
CA SER A 15 32.58 0.23 21.34
C SER A 15 34.00 0.75 21.57
N PHE A 16 34.83 -0.05 22.24
CA PHE A 16 36.26 0.20 22.46
C PHE A 16 37.12 -0.80 21.68
N GLU A 17 36.59 -1.37 20.60
CA GLU A 17 37.29 -2.34 19.76
C GLU A 17 38.31 -1.63 18.87
N ASP A 18 39.50 -2.22 18.69
CA ASP A 18 40.58 -1.71 17.85
C ASP A 18 40.43 -2.26 16.43
N GLU A 19 40.60 -1.42 15.42
CA GLU A 19 40.40 -1.78 14.01
C GLU A 19 41.60 -2.55 13.40
N ARG A 20 42.72 -2.63 14.13
CA ARG A 20 43.97 -3.23 13.66
C ARG A 20 43.89 -4.76 13.58
N GLY A 21 44.14 -5.30 12.38
CA GLY A 21 44.19 -6.75 12.14
C GLY A 21 42.84 -7.39 11.85
N ILE A 22 41.79 -6.59 11.61
CA ILE A 22 40.47 -7.11 11.23
C ILE A 22 40.50 -7.56 9.77
N GLU A 23 40.23 -8.85 9.54
CA GLU A 23 39.95 -9.37 8.21
C GLU A 23 38.50 -9.08 7.83
N PHE A 24 38.29 -8.47 6.67
CA PHE A 24 36.94 -8.23 6.18
C PHE A 24 36.30 -9.53 5.72
N ALA A 25 35.09 -9.79 6.23
CA ALA A 25 34.23 -10.85 5.68
C ALA A 25 34.03 -10.68 4.16
N ALA A 26 33.93 -11.80 3.45
CA ALA A 26 33.71 -11.80 2.01
C ALA A 26 32.37 -11.14 1.65
N ARG A 27 32.39 -10.25 0.66
CA ARG A 27 31.21 -9.48 0.21
C ARG A 27 31.02 -9.57 -1.30
N GLN A 28 29.79 -9.39 -1.74
CA GLN A 28 29.38 -9.33 -3.14
C GLN A 28 28.56 -8.07 -3.40
N GLN A 29 28.60 -7.57 -4.63
CA GLN A 29 27.75 -6.46 -5.08
C GLN A 29 26.52 -7.01 -5.80
N VAL A 30 25.34 -6.66 -5.30
CA VAL A 30 24.07 -7.07 -5.88
C VAL A 30 23.38 -5.86 -6.50
N GLY A 31 23.13 -5.92 -7.81
CA GLY A 31 22.46 -4.86 -8.57
C GLY A 31 20.94 -4.94 -8.50
N TYR A 32 20.30 -3.79 -8.32
CA TYR A 32 18.85 -3.62 -8.36
C TYR A 32 18.44 -2.47 -9.27
N ARG A 33 17.25 -2.57 -9.87
CA ARG A 33 16.63 -1.52 -10.69
C ARG A 33 15.20 -1.26 -10.22
N CYS A 34 14.87 0.00 -9.93
CA CYS A 34 13.50 0.38 -9.55
C CYS A 34 12.63 0.74 -10.75
N GLU A 35 11.31 0.81 -10.53
CA GLU A 35 10.30 1.17 -11.55
C GLU A 35 10.54 2.56 -12.17
N HIS A 36 11.20 3.45 -11.44
CA HIS A 36 11.56 4.79 -11.91
C HIS A 36 12.88 4.83 -12.72
N GLY A 37 13.50 3.67 -12.96
CA GLY A 37 14.72 3.55 -13.77
C GLY A 37 16.03 3.78 -13.01
N HIS A 38 16.01 3.91 -11.68
CA HIS A 38 17.25 4.01 -10.90
C HIS A 38 17.92 2.65 -10.77
N GLU A 39 19.17 2.56 -11.23
CA GLU A 39 20.05 1.42 -10.99
C GLU A 39 21.03 1.72 -9.86
N PHE A 40 21.23 0.75 -8.97
CA PHE A 40 22.15 0.86 -7.84
C PHE A 40 22.60 -0.52 -7.38
N GLU A 41 23.69 -0.55 -6.61
CA GLU A 41 24.29 -1.76 -6.08
C GLU A 41 24.28 -1.75 -4.55
N ILE A 42 24.01 -2.91 -3.95
CA ILE A 42 24.05 -3.13 -2.51
C ILE A 42 25.14 -4.14 -2.21
N THR A 43 25.99 -3.82 -1.24
CA THR A 43 27.04 -4.74 -0.78
C THR A 43 26.43 -5.70 0.25
N MET A 44 26.46 -6.99 -0.04
CA MET A 44 25.95 -8.06 0.82
C MET A 44 27.07 -9.04 1.16
N SER A 45 26.93 -9.81 2.24
CA SER A 45 27.82 -10.95 2.49
C SER A 45 27.66 -11.99 1.37
N VAL A 46 28.73 -12.72 1.06
CA VAL A 46 28.66 -13.86 0.13
C VAL A 46 27.79 -14.99 0.68
N GLU A 47 27.69 -15.11 2.01
CA GLU A 47 26.88 -16.12 2.69
C GLU A 47 25.41 -15.70 2.87
N ALA A 48 25.05 -14.47 2.53
CA ALA A 48 23.70 -13.96 2.71
C ALA A 48 22.78 -14.36 1.53
N ASP A 49 21.56 -14.76 1.85
CA ASP A 49 20.51 -14.94 0.85
C ASP A 49 20.14 -13.60 0.21
N ILE A 50 20.28 -13.52 -1.11
CA ILE A 50 20.01 -12.30 -1.87
C ILE A 50 18.49 -12.16 -2.07
N PRO A 51 17.86 -11.07 -1.58
CA PRO A 51 16.44 -10.85 -1.79
C PRO A 51 16.15 -10.46 -3.24
N ALA A 52 14.96 -10.84 -3.73
CA ALA A 52 14.50 -10.44 -5.06
C ALA A 52 14.15 -8.95 -5.16
N ILE A 53 13.76 -8.34 -4.03
CA ILE A 53 13.29 -6.97 -3.94
C ILE A 53 14.14 -6.21 -2.91
N TRP A 54 14.53 -4.98 -3.26
CA TRP A 54 15.18 -4.05 -2.35
C TRP A 54 14.51 -2.67 -2.40
N GLU A 55 14.61 -1.89 -1.33
CA GLU A 55 14.11 -0.52 -1.30
C GLU A 55 15.10 0.43 -1.99
N CYS A 56 14.64 1.21 -2.98
CA CYS A 56 15.52 2.13 -3.67
C CYS A 56 16.01 3.26 -2.74
N PRO A 57 17.32 3.44 -2.53
CA PRO A 57 17.86 4.45 -1.61
C PRO A 57 17.59 5.90 -2.06
N ARG A 58 17.16 6.10 -3.31
CA ARG A 58 16.84 7.43 -3.86
C ARG A 58 15.37 7.81 -3.78
N CYS A 59 14.44 6.85 -3.90
CA CYS A 59 13.01 7.16 -4.04
C CYS A 59 12.09 6.31 -3.16
N GLY A 60 12.62 5.33 -2.40
CA GLY A 60 11.82 4.43 -1.56
C GLY A 60 10.97 3.42 -2.34
N ALA A 61 10.94 3.48 -3.67
CA ALA A 61 10.20 2.52 -4.48
C ALA A 61 10.84 1.12 -4.42
N LYS A 62 10.03 0.09 -4.69
CA LYS A 62 10.50 -1.29 -4.82
C LYS A 62 11.43 -1.40 -6.03
N ALA A 63 12.59 -2.00 -5.83
CA ALA A 63 13.58 -2.29 -6.86
C ALA A 63 13.74 -3.79 -7.02
N LEU A 64 13.77 -4.26 -8.27
CA LEU A 64 13.92 -5.68 -8.61
C LEU A 64 15.39 -6.01 -8.86
N SER A 65 15.78 -7.24 -8.52
CA SER A 65 17.12 -7.76 -8.79
C SER A 65 17.42 -7.77 -10.29
N ILE A 66 18.57 -7.23 -10.68
CA ILE A 66 19.06 -7.26 -12.07
C ILE A 66 19.54 -8.68 -12.44
N ALA A 67 19.96 -9.47 -11.45
CA ALA A 67 20.40 -10.87 -11.63
C ALA A 67 19.26 -11.84 -11.96
N GLY A 68 18.02 -11.36 -12.10
CA GLY A 68 16.88 -12.17 -12.54
C GLY A 68 16.21 -12.99 -11.44
N ILE A 69 16.57 -12.76 -10.17
CA ILE A 69 15.89 -13.36 -9.02
C ILE A 69 14.46 -12.80 -8.97
N LYS A 70 13.47 -13.65 -9.20
CA LYS A 70 12.06 -13.26 -9.18
C LYS A 70 11.50 -13.30 -7.76
N PRO A 71 10.68 -12.32 -7.36
CA PRO A 71 10.00 -12.39 -6.09
C PRO A 71 9.00 -13.54 -6.07
N GLU A 72 8.91 -14.22 -4.94
CA GLU A 72 7.87 -15.21 -4.70
C GLU A 72 6.54 -14.49 -4.48
N GLU A 73 5.54 -14.77 -5.32
CA GLU A 73 4.21 -14.22 -5.18
C GLU A 73 3.51 -14.87 -3.99
N LYS A 74 3.50 -14.16 -2.85
CA LYS A 74 2.67 -14.54 -1.72
C LYS A 74 1.23 -14.15 -2.06
N ALA A 75 0.34 -15.14 -2.06
CA ALA A 75 -1.09 -14.89 -2.15
C ALA A 75 -1.57 -14.19 -0.86
N GLU A 76 -1.58 -12.85 -0.88
CA GLU A 76 -2.13 -12.06 0.21
C GLU A 76 -3.66 -12.13 0.18
N LYS A 77 -4.27 -12.27 1.35
CA LYS A 77 -5.72 -12.15 1.45
C LYS A 77 -6.10 -10.71 1.13
N PRO A 78 -7.05 -10.47 0.22
CA PRO A 78 -7.48 -9.12 -0.10
C PRO A 78 -7.98 -8.43 1.17
N ALA A 79 -7.66 -7.14 1.29
CA ALA A 79 -8.18 -6.32 2.37
C ALA A 79 -9.70 -6.26 2.30
N ARG A 80 -10.35 -6.25 3.46
CA ARG A 80 -11.81 -6.20 3.55
C ARG A 80 -12.33 -4.89 2.95
N THR A 81 -13.27 -5.01 2.03
CA THR A 81 -13.89 -3.87 1.35
C THR A 81 -15.22 -3.48 1.99
N HIS A 82 -15.71 -2.28 1.70
CA HIS A 82 -17.05 -1.86 2.14
C HIS A 82 -18.16 -2.77 1.60
N TRP A 83 -17.96 -3.37 0.43
CA TRP A 83 -18.88 -4.36 -0.14
C TRP A 83 -18.96 -5.63 0.71
N ASP A 84 -17.81 -6.15 1.16
CA ASP A 84 -17.77 -7.31 2.05
C ASP A 84 -18.50 -7.00 3.36
N MET A 85 -18.29 -5.79 3.92
CA MET A 85 -19.02 -5.33 5.10
C MET A 85 -20.54 -5.23 4.85
N LEU A 86 -20.97 -4.89 3.64
CA LEU A 86 -22.38 -4.81 3.27
C LEU A 86 -23.00 -6.19 3.17
N LEU A 87 -22.33 -7.15 2.53
CA LEU A 87 -22.79 -8.52 2.39
C LEU A 87 -22.90 -9.28 3.72
N GLU A 88 -22.14 -8.87 4.74
CA GLU A 88 -22.28 -9.44 6.09
C GLU A 88 -23.57 -9.04 6.81
N ARG A 89 -24.23 -7.95 6.39
CA ARG A 89 -25.46 -7.42 7.02
C ARG A 89 -26.69 -7.42 6.11
N ARG A 90 -26.50 -7.64 4.80
CA ARG A 90 -27.55 -7.65 3.79
C ARG A 90 -27.31 -8.79 2.83
N SER A 91 -28.36 -9.56 2.58
CA SER A 91 -28.36 -10.55 1.50
C SER A 91 -28.37 -9.87 0.14
N THR A 92 -27.94 -10.59 -0.90
CA THR A 92 -28.02 -10.11 -2.28
C THR A 92 -29.45 -9.79 -2.70
N GLN A 93 -30.44 -10.56 -2.24
CA GLN A 93 -31.86 -10.33 -2.54
C GLN A 93 -32.36 -8.98 -1.98
N GLU A 94 -32.03 -8.66 -0.72
CA GLU A 94 -32.40 -7.37 -0.12
C GLU A 94 -31.75 -6.19 -0.88
N LEU A 95 -30.51 -6.37 -1.35
CA LEU A 95 -29.83 -5.36 -2.16
C LEU A 95 -30.48 -5.16 -3.52
N GLU A 96 -30.97 -6.24 -4.15
CA GLU A 96 -31.73 -6.16 -5.39
C GLU A 96 -33.05 -5.41 -5.22
N ASP A 97 -33.76 -5.65 -4.12
CA ASP A 97 -35.03 -4.98 -3.86
C ASP A 97 -34.81 -3.48 -3.57
N ILE A 98 -33.80 -3.12 -2.77
CA ILE A 98 -33.38 -1.73 -2.58
C ILE A 98 -32.98 -1.08 -3.90
N LEU A 99 -32.28 -1.81 -4.78
CA LEU A 99 -31.90 -1.30 -6.09
C LEU A 99 -33.14 -1.02 -6.96
N LYS A 100 -34.13 -1.92 -6.97
CA LYS A 100 -35.40 -1.71 -7.70
C LYS A 100 -36.13 -0.46 -7.19
N GLU A 101 -36.28 -0.31 -5.87
CA GLU A 101 -36.89 0.87 -5.26
C GLU A 101 -36.19 2.17 -5.72
N ARG A 102 -34.85 2.18 -5.71
CA ARG A 102 -34.07 3.35 -6.15
C ARG A 102 -34.21 3.60 -7.65
N LEU A 103 -34.25 2.56 -8.47
CA LEU A 103 -34.46 2.70 -9.91
C LEU A 103 -35.86 3.23 -10.24
N GLU A 104 -36.89 2.84 -9.49
CA GLU A 104 -38.24 3.37 -9.65
C GLU A 104 -38.30 4.87 -9.35
N LEU A 105 -37.69 5.32 -8.26
CA LEU A 105 -37.59 6.75 -7.93
C LEU A 105 -36.81 7.54 -9.01
N LEU A 106 -35.74 6.94 -9.56
CA LEU A 106 -34.93 7.56 -10.62
C LEU A 106 -35.72 7.69 -11.92
N ARG A 107 -36.44 6.63 -12.31
CA ARG A 107 -37.30 6.61 -13.52
C ARG A 107 -38.53 7.51 -13.34
N GLY A 108 -39.03 7.60 -12.11
CA GLY A 108 -40.03 8.58 -11.68
C GLY A 108 -39.48 10.00 -11.62
N GLY A 109 -38.17 10.24 -11.80
CA GLY A 109 -37.60 11.59 -11.76
C GLY A 109 -37.80 12.27 -10.40
N GLU A 110 -37.88 11.50 -9.31
CA GLU A 110 -37.89 11.99 -7.92
C GLU A 110 -36.48 12.16 -7.38
N ILE A 111 -35.53 11.41 -7.94
CA ILE A 111 -34.10 11.51 -7.70
C ILE A 111 -33.36 11.59 -9.05
N GLY A 112 -32.15 12.16 -9.08
CA GLY A 112 -31.30 12.22 -10.28
C GLY A 112 -30.98 13.64 -10.77
N PRO A 113 -30.32 13.78 -11.92
CA PRO A 113 -29.98 15.08 -12.49
C PRO A 113 -31.22 15.87 -12.95
N ALA A 114 -31.10 17.21 -12.95
CA ALA A 114 -32.19 18.17 -13.19
C ALA A 114 -33.07 17.91 -14.43
N HIS A 115 -32.51 17.30 -15.49
CA HIS A 115 -33.24 17.00 -16.72
C HIS A 115 -34.31 15.89 -16.55
N LEU A 116 -34.13 14.97 -15.59
CA LEU A 116 -35.11 13.91 -15.31
C LEU A 116 -36.32 14.44 -14.52
N HIS A 117 -36.09 15.37 -13.59
CA HIS A 117 -37.15 16.02 -12.83
C HIS A 117 -38.13 16.81 -13.72
N ARG A 118 -37.60 17.48 -14.77
CA ARG A 118 -38.40 18.30 -15.69
C ARG A 118 -39.34 17.47 -16.58
N ALA A 119 -38.92 16.26 -16.96
CA ALA A 119 -39.74 15.34 -17.75
C ALA A 119 -40.99 14.88 -16.97
N ASN A 120 -40.84 14.62 -15.66
CA ASN A 120 -41.96 14.16 -14.84
C ASN A 120 -42.99 15.27 -14.53
N ALA A 121 -42.54 16.53 -14.32
CA ALA A 121 -43.44 17.67 -14.15
C ALA A 121 -44.34 17.93 -15.37
N LYS A 122 -43.85 17.63 -16.58
CA LYS A 122 -44.63 17.73 -17.81
C LYS A 122 -45.65 16.58 -17.93
N LYS A 123 -45.31 15.38 -17.49
CA LYS A 123 -46.18 14.19 -17.51
C LYS A 123 -47.34 14.30 -16.50
N ARG A 124 -47.09 14.82 -15.29
CA ARG A 124 -48.12 15.10 -14.27
C ARG A 124 -49.14 16.19 -14.64
N LYS A 125 -48.83 17.06 -15.60
CA LYS A 125 -49.74 18.11 -16.09
C LYS A 125 -50.70 17.65 -17.19
N VAL A 126 -50.48 16.47 -17.77
CA VAL A 126 -51.20 15.96 -18.95
C VAL A 126 -52.16 14.82 -18.60
N SER A 127 -52.02 14.21 -17.41
CA SER A 127 -53.05 13.37 -16.76
C SER A 127 -53.89 14.21 -15.82
#